data_AF-A0A2N7JYQ0-F1
#
_entry.id   AF-A0A2N7JYQ0-F1
#
_cell.length_a   1.000
_cell.length_b   1.000
_cell.length_c   1.000
_cell.angle_alpha   90.00
_cell.angle_beta   90.00
_cell.angle_gamma   90.00
#
_symmetry.space_group_name_H-M   'P 1'
#
loop_
_entity.id
_entity.type
_entity.pdbx_description
1 polymer ?
#
loop_
_entity_poly.entity_id
_entity_poly.type
_entity_poly.pdbx_seq_one_letter_code
_entity_poly.pdbx_strand_id
1 'polypeptide(L)'
;MLIFIFLSVSSVSGALIAKSKNRNFYLWGAFSFLMPFMIFVLLFLPHGISETEKAKAEIQKNTYIAQYMSNQALYKTNTFLEVVFCSLVEGRTVALDDLLHATNVLERMESAT
;
A
#
# COMPACT_ATOMS: atom_id res chain seq x y z
N MET A 1 -21.42 -14.84 1.87
CA MET A 1 -22.36 -15.74 1.16
C MET A 1 -21.82 -16.22 -0.18
N LEU A 2 -21.35 -15.33 -1.07
CA LEU A 2 -20.80 -15.71 -2.40
C LEU A 2 -19.60 -16.67 -2.34
N ILE A 3 -18.71 -16.51 -1.35
CA ILE A 3 -17.53 -17.37 -1.14
C ILE A 3 -17.94 -18.82 -0.89
N PHE A 4 -18.99 -19.04 -0.09
CA PHE A 4 -19.47 -20.37 0.24
C PHE A 4 -20.05 -21.08 -1.00
N ILE A 5 -20.80 -20.34 -1.82
CA ILE A 5 -21.34 -20.85 -3.09
C ILE A 5 -20.21 -21.21 -4.06
N PHE A 6 -19.19 -20.35 -4.18
CA PHE A 6 -18.05 -20.59 -5.08
C PHE A 6 -17.20 -21.80 -4.66
N LEU A 7 -16.95 -21.97 -3.37
CA LEU A 7 -16.26 -23.15 -2.82
C LEU A 7 -17.07 -24.43 -3.03
N SER A 8 -18.40 -24.34 -2.87
CA SER A 8 -19.30 -25.49 -3.06
C SER A 8 -19.33 -25.96 -4.51
N VAL A 9 -19.45 -25.02 -5.47
CA VAL A 9 -19.49 -25.34 -6.91
C VAL A 9 -18.13 -25.87 -7.40
N SER A 10 -17.03 -25.32 -6.90
CA SER A 10 -15.67 -25.78 -7.26
C SER A 10 -15.37 -27.18 -6.72
N SER A 11 -15.80 -27.46 -5.49
CA SER A 11 -15.77 -28.78 -4.85
C SER A 11 -16.51 -29.85 -5.67
N VAL A 12 -17.76 -29.56 -6.04
CA VAL A 12 -18.60 -30.48 -6.82
C VAL A 12 -18.01 -30.74 -8.20
N SER A 13 -17.51 -29.69 -8.86
CA SER A 13 -16.89 -29.81 -10.18
C SER A 13 -15.60 -30.63 -10.13
N GLY A 14 -14.76 -30.44 -9.11
CA GLY A 14 -13.55 -31.24 -8.90
C GLY A 14 -13.82 -32.72 -8.67
N ALA A 15 -14.84 -33.03 -7.85
CA ALA A 15 -15.24 -34.40 -7.58
C ALA A 15 -15.77 -35.13 -8.84
N LEU A 16 -16.49 -34.42 -9.72
CA LEU A 16 -16.98 -34.96 -10.98
C LEU A 16 -15.85 -35.22 -11.99
N ILE A 17 -14.87 -34.31 -12.10
CA ILE A 17 -13.71 -34.45 -12.99
C ILE A 17 -12.80 -35.62 -12.54
N ALA A 18 -12.66 -35.80 -11.22
CA ALA A 18 -11.87 -36.87 -10.62
C ALA A 18 -12.48 -38.28 -10.87
N LYS A 19 -13.79 -38.37 -11.15
CA LYS A 19 -14.48 -39.63 -11.49
C LYS A 19 -14.16 -40.16 -12.91
N SER A 20 -13.46 -39.40 -13.75
CA SER A 20 -13.08 -39.87 -15.10
C SER A 20 -11.93 -40.89 -15.04
N LYS A 21 -12.08 -41.99 -15.78
CA LYS A 21 -11.39 -43.30 -15.64
C LYS A 21 -9.86 -43.28 -15.78
N ASN A 22 -9.22 -42.14 -16.03
CA ASN A 22 -7.80 -42.07 -16.38
C ASN A 22 -7.03 -40.90 -15.73
N ARG A 23 -7.53 -40.34 -14.61
CA ARG A 23 -6.91 -39.20 -13.95
C ARG A 23 -6.70 -39.46 -12.47
N ASN A 24 -5.56 -39.00 -11.96
CA ASN A 24 -5.19 -39.11 -10.55
C ASN A 24 -6.20 -38.30 -9.70
N PHE A 25 -7.12 -39.03 -9.07
CA PHE A 25 -8.26 -38.49 -8.31
C PHE A 25 -7.82 -37.47 -7.25
N TYR A 26 -6.70 -37.75 -6.58
CA TYR A 26 -6.14 -36.89 -5.53
C TYR A 26 -5.60 -35.57 -6.08
N LEU A 27 -4.93 -35.62 -7.24
CA LEU A 27 -4.30 -34.44 -7.83
C LEU A 27 -5.36 -33.45 -8.34
N TRP A 28 -6.36 -33.96 -9.09
CA TRP A 28 -7.42 -33.12 -9.65
C TRP A 28 -8.39 -32.61 -8.59
N GLY A 29 -8.70 -33.41 -7.57
CA GLY A 29 -9.45 -32.95 -6.40
C GLY A 29 -8.74 -31.80 -5.71
N ALA A 30 -7.45 -31.95 -5.39
CA ALA A 30 -6.67 -30.88 -4.75
C ALA A 30 -6.66 -29.59 -5.59
N PHE A 31 -6.40 -29.69 -6.90
CA PHE A 31 -6.39 -28.52 -7.80
C PHE A 31 -7.73 -27.78 -7.85
N SER A 32 -8.85 -28.51 -7.87
CA SER A 32 -10.18 -27.88 -7.92
C SER A 32 -10.57 -27.13 -6.65
N PHE A 33 -9.97 -27.44 -5.50
CA PHE A 33 -10.17 -26.68 -4.27
C PHE A 33 -9.14 -25.56 -4.09
N LEU A 34 -7.88 -25.80 -4.48
CA LEU A 34 -6.79 -24.85 -4.27
C LEU A 34 -6.82 -23.68 -5.25
N MET A 35 -7.12 -23.91 -6.53
CA MET A 35 -7.12 -22.85 -7.55
C MET A 35 -8.15 -21.75 -7.28
N PRO A 36 -9.42 -22.05 -6.92
CA PRO A 36 -10.39 -21.01 -6.59
C PRO A 36 -9.99 -20.22 -5.33
N PHE A 37 -9.41 -20.89 -4.33
CA PHE A 37 -8.90 -20.22 -3.12
C PHE A 37 -7.72 -19.31 -3.45
N MET A 38 -6.77 -19.76 -4.26
CA MET A 38 -5.64 -18.94 -4.75
C MET A 38 -6.11 -17.73 -5.55
N ILE A 39 -7.08 -17.90 -6.45
CA ILE A 39 -7.65 -16.79 -7.24
C ILE A 39 -8.37 -15.80 -6.32
N PHE A 40 -9.12 -16.28 -5.32
CA PHE A 40 -9.74 -15.43 -4.31
C PHE A 40 -8.69 -14.66 -3.51
N VAL A 41 -7.65 -15.34 -3.02
CA VAL A 41 -6.54 -14.71 -2.31
C VAL A 41 -5.85 -13.67 -3.19
N LEU A 42 -5.66 -13.89 -4.49
CA LEU A 42 -5.07 -12.90 -5.39
C LEU A 42 -5.98 -11.71 -5.70
N LEU A 43 -7.29 -11.94 -5.88
CA LEU A 43 -8.27 -10.88 -6.19
C LEU A 43 -8.67 -10.05 -4.97
N PHE A 44 -8.66 -10.66 -3.79
CA PHE A 44 -9.03 -10.04 -2.51
C PHE A 44 -7.84 -9.77 -1.60
N LEU A 45 -6.61 -10.18 -1.97
CA LEU A 45 -5.43 -9.52 -1.43
C LEU A 45 -5.55 -8.06 -1.83
N PRO A 46 -5.49 -7.11 -0.89
CA PRO A 46 -5.45 -5.71 -1.23
C PRO A 46 -4.20 -5.48 -2.10
N HIS A 47 -4.40 -5.32 -3.41
CA HIS A 47 -3.39 -4.87 -4.38
C HIS A 47 -3.13 -3.36 -4.22
N GLY A 48 -3.04 -2.89 -2.98
CA GLY A 48 -3.04 -1.48 -2.67
C GLY A 48 -2.13 -1.22 -1.51
N ILE A 49 -1.10 -0.41 -1.76
CA ILE A 49 -0.54 0.53 -0.78
C ILE A 49 -1.72 1.01 0.05
N SER A 50 -1.77 0.57 1.31
CA SER A 50 -3.02 0.55 2.06
C SER A 50 -3.58 1.97 2.13
N GLU A 51 -4.90 2.17 2.07
CA GLU A 51 -5.47 3.52 2.22
C GLU A 51 -4.96 4.21 3.50
N THR A 52 -4.62 3.41 4.52
CA THR A 52 -3.88 3.80 5.71
C THR A 52 -2.48 4.39 5.44
N GLU A 53 -1.70 3.84 4.51
CA GLU A 53 -0.40 4.40 4.11
C GLU A 53 -0.56 5.71 3.33
N LYS A 54 -1.59 5.82 2.47
CA LYS A 54 -1.90 7.07 1.77
C LYS A 54 -2.33 8.16 2.74
N ALA A 55 -3.23 7.84 3.68
CA ALA A 55 -3.64 8.77 4.73
C ALA A 55 -2.45 9.19 5.61
N LYS A 56 -1.54 8.26 5.94
CA LYS A 56 -0.32 8.57 6.70
C LYS A 56 0.61 9.51 5.93
N ALA A 57 0.82 9.28 4.63
CA ALA A 57 1.64 10.16 3.79
C ALA A 57 1.04 11.57 3.67
N GLU A 58 -0.29 11.67 3.57
CA GLU A 58 -0.98 12.95 3.51
C GLU A 58 -0.90 13.73 4.84
N ILE A 59 -1.05 13.04 5.98
CA ILE A 59 -0.81 13.63 7.30
C ILE A 59 0.63 14.14 7.39
N GLN A 60 1.62 13.33 7.00
CA GLN A 60 3.03 13.71 7.05
C GLN A 60 3.32 14.95 6.20
N LYS A 61 2.73 15.04 5.00
CA LYS A 61 2.83 16.22 4.12
C LYS A 61 2.31 17.47 4.83
N ASN A 62 1.11 17.39 5.40
CA ASN A 62 0.48 18.53 6.06
C ASN A 62 1.27 18.99 7.29
N THR A 63 1.80 18.04 8.06
CA THR A 63 2.68 18.32 9.21
C THR A 63 3.96 19.05 8.77
N TYR A 64 4.63 18.58 7.71
CA TYR A 64 5.83 19.23 7.18
C TYR A 64 5.55 20.68 6.75
N ILE A 65 4.47 20.91 6.00
CA ILE A 65 4.09 22.26 5.55
C ILE A 65 3.82 23.18 6.75
N ALA A 66 3.10 22.69 7.75
CA ALA A 66 2.79 23.46 8.96
C ALA A 66 4.06 23.82 9.75
N GLN A 67 4.99 22.87 9.92
CA GLN A 67 6.28 23.10 10.56
C GLN A 67 7.13 24.09 9.76
N TYR A 68 7.25 23.92 8.45
CA TYR A 68 8.01 24.86 7.63
C TYR A 68 7.47 26.30 7.72
N MET A 69 6.15 26.47 7.79
CA MET A 69 5.51 27.78 7.93
C MET A 69 5.68 28.40 9.32
N SER A 70 5.94 27.62 10.38
CA SER A 70 6.07 28.14 11.74
C SER A 70 7.32 29.04 11.90
N ASN A 71 8.40 28.71 11.19
CA ASN A 71 9.66 29.44 11.23
C ASN A 71 10.32 29.53 9.85
N GLN A 72 9.57 30.04 8.88
CA GLN A 72 9.99 30.12 7.49
C GLN A 72 11.33 30.85 7.31
N ALA A 73 11.62 31.87 8.13
CA ALA A 73 12.85 32.64 8.06
C ALA A 73 14.10 31.79 8.35
N LEU A 74 14.02 30.88 9.33
CA LEU A 74 15.08 29.93 9.65
C LEU A 74 15.22 28.90 8.53
N TYR A 75 14.11 28.30 8.11
CA TYR A 75 14.12 27.13 7.22
C TYR A 75 14.44 27.44 5.76
N LYS A 76 14.12 28.66 5.30
CA LYS A 76 14.46 29.11 3.94
C LYS A 76 15.98 29.20 3.71
N THR A 77 16.78 29.26 4.76
CA THR A 77 18.25 29.23 4.62
C THR A 77 18.78 27.89 4.11
N ASN A 78 17.99 26.82 4.24
CA ASN A 78 18.34 25.50 3.73
C ASN A 78 17.65 25.24 2.39
N THR A 79 18.44 25.22 1.30
CA THR A 79 17.95 25.03 -0.07
C THR A 79 17.17 23.73 -0.26
N PHE A 80 17.52 22.66 0.45
CA PHE A 80 16.80 21.38 0.35
C PHE A 80 15.37 21.51 0.89
N LEU A 81 15.20 22.13 2.07
CA LEU A 81 13.88 22.34 2.67
C LEU A 81 13.00 23.26 1.83
N GLU A 82 13.58 24.33 1.26
CA GLU A 82 12.87 25.24 0.38
C GLU A 82 12.36 24.52 -0.89
N VAL A 83 13.20 23.70 -1.53
CA VAL A 83 12.82 22.93 -2.72
C VAL A 83 11.70 21.93 -2.43
N VAL A 84 11.79 21.21 -1.30
CA VAL A 84 10.75 20.27 -0.88
C VAL A 84 9.44 21.01 -0.60
N PHE A 85 9.49 22.13 0.11
CA PHE A 85 8.32 22.95 0.40
C PHE A 85 7.65 23.50 -0.86
N CYS A 86 8.41 24.13 -1.76
CA CYS A 86 7.90 24.64 -3.03
C CYS A 86 7.25 23.53 -3.87
N SER A 87 7.88 22.36 -3.95
CA SER A 87 7.34 21.22 -4.68
C SER A 87 5.98 20.78 -4.12
N LEU A 88 5.82 20.73 -2.80
CA LEU A 88 4.57 20.34 -2.15
C LEU A 88 3.44 21.37 -2.31
N VAL A 89 3.77 22.67 -2.26
CA VAL A 89 2.80 23.77 -2.44
C VAL A 89 2.30 23.84 -3.88
N GLU A 90 3.17 23.57 -4.85
CA GLU A 90 2.81 23.49 -6.27
C GLU A 90 2.04 22.21 -6.64
N GLY A 91 1.77 21.33 -5.67
CA GLY A 91 1.05 20.08 -5.88
C GLY A 91 1.88 18.97 -6.54
N ARG A 92 3.20 19.12 -6.60
CA ARG A 92 4.10 18.06 -7.09
C ARG A 92 4.24 16.97 -6.04
N THR A 93 4.38 15.73 -6.51
CA THR A 93 4.64 14.58 -5.64
C THR A 93 6.09 14.56 -5.19
N VAL A 94 6.28 14.42 -3.88
CA VAL A 94 7.58 14.23 -3.23
C VAL A 94 7.62 12.83 -2.65
N ALA A 95 8.75 12.14 -2.75
CA ALA A 95 8.91 10.82 -2.17
C ALA A 95 8.77 10.87 -0.64
N LEU A 96 8.19 9.83 -0.03
CA LEU A 96 7.98 9.79 1.42
C LEU A 96 9.31 9.86 2.18
N ASP A 97 10.36 9.22 1.67
CA ASP A 97 11.70 9.24 2.28
C ASP A 97 12.30 10.65 2.30
N ASP A 98 12.16 11.40 1.20
CA ASP A 98 12.60 12.80 1.12
C ASP A 98 11.83 13.68 2.09
N LEU A 99 10.53 13.44 2.24
CA LEU A 99 9.66 14.16 3.16
C LEU A 99 10.04 13.89 4.63
N LEU A 100 10.31 12.64 4.98
CA LEU A 100 10.79 12.24 6.31
C LEU A 100 12.18 12.84 6.60
N HIS A 101 13.05 12.85 5.60
CA HIS A 101 14.36 13.47 5.73
C HIS A 101 14.23 14.99 5.96
N ALA A 102 13.37 15.66 5.19
CA ALA A 102 13.11 17.09 5.35
C ALA A 102 12.55 17.42 6.74
N THR A 103 11.62 16.63 7.28
CA THR A 103 11.15 16.78 8.67
C THR A 103 12.30 16.64 9.68
N ASN A 104 13.19 15.66 9.52
CA ASN A 104 14.33 15.48 10.43
C ASN A 104 15.29 16.68 10.38
N VAL A 105 15.51 17.26 9.20
CA VAL A 105 16.35 18.45 9.03
C VAL A 105 15.71 19.68 9.69
N LEU A 106 14.39 19.84 9.60
CA LEU A 106 13.65 20.89 10.33
C LEU A 106 13.90 20.78 11.84
N GLU A 107 13.68 19.61 12.42
CA GLU A 107 13.88 19.35 13.86
C GLU A 107 15.31 19.65 14.31
N ARG A 108 16.31 19.28 13.50
CA ARG A 108 17.71 19.57 13.79
C ARG A 108 18.02 21.06 13.77
N MET A 109 17.45 21.80 12.82
CA MET A 109 17.65 23.26 12.76
C MET A 109 17.00 23.96 13.96
N GLU A 110 15.81 23.53 14.37
CA GLU A 110 15.19 24.04 15.62
C GLU A 110 16.05 23.74 16.84
N SER A 111 16.63 22.54 16.94
CA SER A 111 17.48 22.17 18.09
C SER A 111 18.82 22.91 18.14
N ALA A 112 19.26 23.48 17.01
CA ALA A 112 20.54 24.18 16.88
C ALA A 112 20.41 25.71 17.06
N THR A 113 19.18 26.21 17.25
CA THR A 113 18.86 27.63 17.43
C THR A 113 18.60 27.94 18.90
#